data_AF-A0A1V6I6K6-F1
#
_entry.id   AF-A0A1V6I6K6-F1
#
_cell.length_a   1.000
_cell.length_b   1.000
_cell.length_c   1.000
_cell.angle_alpha   90.00
_cell.angle_beta   90.00
_cell.angle_gamma   90.00
#
_symmetry.space_group_name_H-M   'P 1'
#
loop_
_entity.id
_entity.type
_entity.pdbx_description
1 polymer ?
#
loop_
_entity_poly.entity_id
_entity_poly.type
_entity_poly.pdbx_seq_one_letter_code
_entity_poly.pdbx_strand_id
1 'polypeptide(L)'
;MKKPTKIQIKGFVRLKLATDPVWAAKALIRIYQCQTLDEQNSLSTKHYNGIGFTGVDGKILSSIAKQLLRYGRISDKQMNIVLKKMPKYWSQIIELSDREKLLSLIPTEI
;
A
#
# COMPACT_ATOMS: atom_id res chain seq x y z
N MET A 1 -2.36 -19.87 -20.61
CA MET A 1 -2.84 -19.26 -19.34
C MET A 1 -3.48 -17.92 -19.64
N LYS A 2 -4.75 -17.70 -19.24
CA LYS A 2 -5.37 -16.38 -19.38
C LYS A 2 -4.74 -15.45 -18.34
N LYS A 3 -4.25 -14.28 -18.76
CA LYS A 3 -3.75 -13.25 -17.82
C LYS A 3 -4.96 -12.64 -17.09
N PRO A 4 -4.89 -12.41 -15.77
CA PRO A 4 -6.00 -11.80 -15.05
C PRO A 4 -6.27 -10.38 -15.56
N THR A 5 -7.54 -10.02 -15.65
CA THR A 5 -8.00 -8.72 -16.11
C THR A 5 -7.67 -7.61 -15.10
N LYS A 6 -7.64 -6.35 -15.55
CA LYS A 6 -7.44 -5.18 -14.66
C LYS A 6 -8.45 -5.15 -13.50
N ILE A 7 -9.69 -5.60 -13.75
CA ILE A 7 -10.76 -5.67 -12.75
C ILE A 7 -10.42 -6.71 -11.68
N GLN A 8 -9.97 -7.90 -12.08
CA GLN A 8 -9.57 -8.97 -11.16
C GLN A 8 -8.37 -8.56 -10.30
N ILE A 9 -7.35 -7.93 -10.90
CA ILE A 9 -6.18 -7.43 -10.16
C ILE A 9 -6.60 -6.41 -9.10
N LYS A 10 -7.42 -5.42 -9.50
CA LYS A 10 -7.95 -4.40 -8.59
C LYS A 10 -8.75 -5.03 -7.45
N GLY A 11 -9.67 -5.95 -7.76
CA GLY A 11 -10.50 -6.64 -6.77
C GLY A 11 -9.66 -7.42 -5.76
N PHE A 12 -8.71 -8.21 -6.26
CA PHE A 12 -7.81 -9.00 -5.42
C PHE A 12 -6.96 -8.14 -4.48
N VAL A 13 -6.29 -7.11 -5.01
CA VAL A 13 -5.45 -6.22 -4.20
C VAL A 13 -6.28 -5.49 -3.15
N ARG A 14 -7.44 -4.94 -3.52
CA ARG A 14 -8.32 -4.26 -2.56
C ARG A 14 -8.80 -5.19 -1.45
N LEU A 15 -9.16 -6.43 -1.81
CA LEU A 15 -9.58 -7.45 -0.84
C LEU A 15 -8.44 -7.78 0.12
N LYS A 16 -7.24 -8.07 -0.40
CA LYS A 16 -6.06 -8.38 0.43
C LYS A 16 -5.70 -7.24 1.37
N LEU A 17 -5.73 -6.00 0.89
CA LEU A 17 -5.48 -4.82 1.75
C LEU A 17 -6.56 -4.62 2.83
N ALA A 18 -7.77 -5.17 2.65
CA ALA A 18 -8.87 -5.05 3.59
C ALA A 18 -8.94 -6.20 4.61
N THR A 19 -8.40 -7.38 4.28
CA THR A 19 -8.60 -8.60 5.06
C THR A 19 -7.32 -9.25 5.56
N ASP A 20 -6.16 -8.94 4.97
CA ASP A 20 -4.88 -9.55 5.31
C ASP A 20 -3.98 -8.51 6.01
N PRO A 21 -3.78 -8.62 7.34
CA PRO A 21 -2.97 -7.69 8.12
C PRO A 21 -1.53 -7.55 7.62
N VAL A 22 -0.95 -8.65 7.13
CA VAL A 22 0.45 -8.67 6.66
C VAL A 22 0.55 -7.89 5.35
N TRP A 23 -0.41 -8.09 4.43
CA TRP A 23 -0.50 -7.31 3.21
C TRP A 23 -0.68 -5.83 3.48
N ALA A 24 -1.63 -5.48 4.36
CA ALA A 24 -1.94 -4.09 4.66
C ALA A 24 -0.77 -3.38 5.34
N ALA A 25 -0.07 -4.06 6.27
CA ALA A 25 1.13 -3.55 6.93
C ALA A 25 2.30 -3.32 5.96
N LYS A 26 2.58 -4.27 5.06
CA LYS A 26 3.64 -4.13 4.04
C LYS A 26 3.32 -3.00 3.06
N ALA A 27 2.07 -2.92 2.62
CA ALA A 27 1.59 -1.85 1.74
C ALA A 27 1.73 -0.46 2.39
N LEU A 28 1.37 -0.35 3.67
CA LEU A 28 1.52 0.87 4.45
C LEU A 28 2.98 1.34 4.49
N ILE A 29 3.91 0.43 4.82
CA ILE A 29 5.36 0.75 4.87
C ILE A 29 5.85 1.16 3.48
N ARG A 30 5.47 0.44 2.43
CA ARG A 30 5.95 0.68 1.06
C ARG A 30 5.58 2.08 0.57
N ILE A 31 4.33 2.51 0.77
CA ILE A 31 3.87 3.86 0.39
C ILE A 31 4.58 4.92 1.23
N TYR A 32 4.70 4.70 2.54
CA TYR A 32 5.36 5.65 3.44
C TYR A 32 6.84 5.89 3.07
N GLN A 33 7.57 4.81 2.75
CA GLN A 33 8.97 4.90 2.33
C GLN A 33 9.14 5.61 0.98
N CYS A 34 8.25 5.34 0.01
CA CYS A 34 8.25 6.07 -1.26
C CYS A 34 8.05 7.56 -1.04
N GLN A 35 7.00 7.94 -0.29
CA GLN A 35 6.73 9.34 0.03
C GLN A 35 7.95 10.01 0.68
N THR A 36 8.60 9.36 1.64
CA THR A 36 9.77 9.93 2.33
C THR A 36 10.97 10.10 1.39
N LEU A 37 11.23 9.12 0.51
CA LEU A 37 12.31 9.21 -0.48
C LEU A 37 12.05 10.34 -1.48
N ASP A 38 10.81 10.46 -1.95
CA ASP A 38 10.41 11.55 -2.84
C ASP A 38 10.55 12.92 -2.16
N GLU A 39 10.11 13.04 -0.90
CA GLU A 39 10.28 14.27 -0.10
C GLU A 39 11.77 14.63 0.09
N GLN A 40 12.64 13.64 0.30
CA GLN A 40 14.09 13.85 0.42
C GLN A 40 14.74 14.26 -0.91
N ASN A 41 14.33 13.66 -2.02
CA ASN A 41 14.85 13.97 -3.36
C ASN A 41 14.30 15.29 -3.92
N SER A 42 13.12 15.71 -3.48
CA SER A 42 12.43 16.92 -3.97
C SER A 42 13.06 18.24 -3.52
N LEU A 43 14.17 18.21 -2.77
CA LEU A 43 14.95 19.40 -2.43
C LEU A 43 15.53 20.12 -3.68
N SER A 44 15.53 19.50 -4.87
CA SER A 44 15.90 20.19 -6.13
C SER A 44 14.77 20.44 -7.12
N THR A 45 13.67 19.67 -7.11
CA THR A 45 12.58 19.87 -8.09
C THR A 45 11.29 19.21 -7.61
N LYS A 46 10.21 19.99 -7.51
CA LYS A 46 8.92 19.67 -6.90
C LYS A 46 8.08 18.69 -7.76
N HIS A 47 8.56 17.47 -8.00
CA HIS A 47 7.77 16.47 -8.72
C HIS A 47 6.84 15.72 -7.76
N TYR A 48 5.57 16.15 -7.72
CA TYR A 48 4.48 15.33 -7.21
C TYR A 48 4.28 14.14 -8.15
N ASN A 49 4.85 12.98 -7.84
CA ASN A 49 4.62 11.74 -8.59
C ASN A 49 3.28 11.06 -8.25
N GLY A 50 2.46 11.69 -7.41
CA GLY A 50 1.15 11.17 -7.01
C GLY A 50 1.19 10.01 -6.00
N ILE A 51 2.36 9.70 -5.44
CA ILE A 51 2.57 8.64 -4.46
C ILE A 51 2.56 9.22 -3.04
N GLY A 52 1.89 8.54 -2.11
CA GLY A 52 1.78 8.95 -0.71
C GLY A 52 0.35 8.96 -0.18
N PHE A 53 0.22 9.26 1.10
CA PHE A 53 -1.08 9.33 1.77
C PHE A 53 -1.77 10.69 1.53
N THR A 54 -3.07 10.66 1.26
CA THR A 54 -3.86 11.89 1.10
C THR A 54 -4.07 12.60 2.45
N GLY A 55 -4.28 13.92 2.45
CA GLY A 55 -4.25 14.77 3.65
C GLY A 55 -5.02 14.25 4.88
N VAL A 56 -6.25 13.75 4.70
CA VAL A 56 -7.06 13.20 5.81
C VAL A 56 -6.42 11.95 6.43
N ASP A 57 -5.77 11.12 5.62
CA ASP A 57 -5.15 9.87 6.05
C ASP A 57 -3.67 10.06 6.44
N GLY A 58 -3.00 11.09 5.92
CA GLY A 58 -1.56 11.25 6.00
C GLY A 58 -1.03 11.26 7.43
N LYS A 59 -1.65 12.04 8.32
CA LYS A 59 -1.19 12.12 9.71
C LYS A 59 -1.28 10.76 10.44
N ILE A 60 -2.42 10.06 10.30
CA ILE A 60 -2.66 8.81 11.01
C ILE A 60 -1.86 7.65 10.41
N LEU A 61 -1.84 7.52 9.09
CA LEU A 61 -1.14 6.42 8.41
C LEU A 61 0.37 6.57 8.50
N SER A 62 0.93 7.78 8.37
CA SER A 62 2.36 8.00 8.57
C SER A 62 2.80 7.73 10.02
N SER A 63 1.97 8.08 11.01
CA SER A 63 2.25 7.77 12.41
C SER A 63 2.32 6.25 12.66
N ILE A 64 1.32 5.51 12.15
CA ILE A 64 1.28 4.05 12.28
C ILE A 64 2.45 3.40 11.51
N ALA A 65 2.79 3.90 10.32
CA ALA A 65 3.92 3.40 9.53
C ALA A 65 5.25 3.58 10.27
N LYS A 66 5.49 4.76 10.87
CA LYS A 66 6.67 5.03 11.71
C LYS A 66 6.74 4.08 12.90
N GLN A 67 5.62 3.85 13.59
CA GLN A 67 5.56 2.92 14.71
C GLN A 67 5.89 1.48 14.27
N LEU A 68 5.32 1.04 13.15
CA LEU A 68 5.55 -0.30 12.61
C LEU A 68 7.02 -0.48 12.18
N LEU A 69 7.64 0.53 11.56
CA LEU A 69 9.07 0.52 11.23
C LEU A 69 9.96 0.49 12.47
N ARG A 70 9.60 1.23 13.53
CA ARG A 70 10.41 1.34 14.74
C ARG A 70 10.33 0.10 15.63
N TYR A 71 9.14 -0.49 15.77
CA TYR A 71 8.90 -1.54 16.78
C TYR A 71 8.52 -2.90 16.17
N GLY A 72 8.31 -2.97 14.86
CA GLY A 72 7.87 -4.18 14.16
C GLY A 72 6.42 -4.60 14.46
N ARG A 73 5.67 -3.82 15.25
CA ARG A 73 4.30 -4.14 15.67
C ARG A 73 3.45 -2.90 15.90
N ILE A 74 2.13 -3.07 15.77
CA ILE A 74 1.10 -2.07 16.07
C ILE A 74 -0.07 -2.76 16.80
N SER A 75 -0.92 -2.00 17.49
CA SER A 75 -2.07 -2.58 18.19
C SER A 75 -3.18 -3.00 17.21
N ASP A 76 -4.09 -3.87 17.67
CA ASP A 76 -5.23 -4.32 16.87
C ASP A 76 -6.12 -3.16 16.43
N LYS A 77 -6.29 -2.14 17.29
CA LYS A 77 -7.01 -0.92 16.95
C LYS A 77 -6.36 -0.17 15.78
N GLN A 78 -5.03 -0.10 15.78
CA GLN A 78 -4.29 0.52 14.68
C GLN A 78 -4.35 -0.34 13.42
N MET A 79 -4.25 -1.67 13.56
CA MET A 79 -4.41 -2.59 12.43
C MET A 79 -5.79 -2.47 11.79
N ASN A 80 -6.86 -2.35 12.57
CA ASN A 80 -8.21 -2.12 12.05
C ASN A 80 -8.32 -0.81 11.26
N ILE A 81 -7.63 0.25 11.68
CA ILE A 81 -7.55 1.50 10.91
C ILE A 81 -6.83 1.27 9.58
N VAL A 82 -5.72 0.53 9.60
CA VAL A 82 -4.93 0.20 8.40
C VAL A 82 -5.79 -0.61 7.42
N LEU A 83 -6.40 -1.72 7.85
CA LEU A 83 -7.28 -2.56 7.03
C LEU A 83 -8.45 -1.76 6.42
N LYS A 84 -9.01 -0.80 7.17
CA LYS A 84 -10.09 0.06 6.66
C LYS A 84 -9.62 1.06 5.60
N LYS A 85 -8.40 1.61 5.73
CA LYS A 85 -7.91 2.73 4.90
C LYS A 85 -7.06 2.28 3.71
N MET A 86 -6.27 1.22 3.85
CA MET A 86 -5.34 0.76 2.81
C MET A 86 -5.99 0.39 1.47
N PRO A 87 -7.22 -0.16 1.40
CA PRO A 87 -7.88 -0.46 0.13
C PRO A 87 -8.09 0.74 -0.79
N LYS A 88 -8.02 1.97 -0.28
CA LYS A 88 -8.05 3.21 -1.08
C LYS A 88 -6.79 3.37 -1.95
N TYR A 89 -5.65 2.91 -1.47
CA TYR A 89 -4.33 3.08 -2.08
C TYR A 89 -3.94 1.94 -3.03
N TRP A 90 -4.91 1.11 -3.43
CA TRP A 90 -4.68 -0.08 -4.26
C TRP A 90 -3.92 0.20 -5.56
N SER A 91 -4.14 1.36 -6.21
CA SER A 91 -3.47 1.72 -7.46
C SER A 91 -1.98 1.96 -7.25
N GLN A 92 -1.61 2.73 -6.21
CA GLN A 92 -0.22 2.95 -5.83
C GLN A 92 0.47 1.62 -5.48
N ILE A 93 -0.22 0.69 -4.82
CA ILE A 93 0.35 -0.63 -4.51
C ILE A 93 0.62 -1.43 -5.78
N ILE A 94 -0.28 -1.42 -6.77
CA ILE A 94 -0.04 -2.10 -8.04
C ILE A 94 1.17 -1.49 -8.76
N GLU A 95 1.26 -0.16 -8.80
CA GLU A 95 2.36 0.56 -9.46
C GLU A 95 3.71 0.35 -8.77
N LEU A 96 3.72 0.23 -7.44
CA LEU A 96 4.92 0.02 -6.64
C LEU A 96 5.32 -1.45 -6.47
N SER A 97 4.48 -2.38 -6.93
CA SER A 97 4.70 -3.83 -6.83
C SER A 97 5.32 -4.40 -8.09
N ASP A 98 6.06 -5.49 -7.92
CA ASP A 98 6.47 -6.33 -9.04
C ASP A 98 5.22 -6.94 -9.70
N ARG A 99 5.04 -6.65 -10.98
CA ARG A 99 3.87 -7.08 -11.75
C ARG A 99 3.82 -8.59 -11.91
N GLU A 100 4.94 -9.25 -12.20
CA GLU A 100 4.95 -10.70 -12.43
C GLU A 100 4.60 -11.45 -11.16
N LYS A 101 5.23 -11.04 -10.05
CA LYS A 101 4.94 -11.59 -8.72
C LYS A 101 3.50 -11.32 -8.27
N LEU A 102 2.95 -10.15 -8.57
CA LEU A 102 1.56 -9.85 -8.24
C LEU A 102 0.60 -10.74 -9.04
N LEU A 103 0.86 -10.93 -10.34
CA LEU A 103 0.02 -11.75 -11.21
C LEU A 103 0.06 -13.23 -10.82
N SER A 104 1.21 -13.74 -10.36
CA SER A 104 1.34 -15.14 -9.90
C SER A 104 0.55 -15.43 -8.62
N LEU A 105 0.21 -14.40 -7.83
CA LEU A 105 -0.54 -14.53 -6.58
C LEU A 105 -2.06 -14.46 -6.80
N ILE A 106 -2.52 -14.07 -7.99
CA ILE A 106 -3.93 -13.98 -8.31
C ILE A 106 -4.40 -15.36 -8.78
N PRO A 107 -5.28 -16.04 -8.03
CA PRO A 107 -5.86 -17.28 -8.50
C PRO A 107 -6.64 -16.98 -9.78
N THR A 108 -6.23 -17.61 -10.88
CA THR A 108 -6.99 -17.59 -12.13
C THR A 108 -7.75 -18.90 -12.12
N GLU A 109 -9.05 -18.87 -11.84
CA GLU A 109 -9.90 -20.05 -11.98
C GLU A 109 -9.75 -20.59 -13.43
N ILE A 110 -9.51 -21.89 -13.53
CA ILE A 110 -9.36 -22.64 -14.78
C ILE A 110 -10.73 -22.78 -15.44
#